data_AF-A0A3D5KRL3-F1
#
_entry.id   AF-A0A3D5KRL3-F1
#
_cell.length_a   1.000
_cell.length_b   1.000
_cell.length_c   1.000
_cell.angle_alpha   90.00
_cell.angle_beta   90.00
_cell.angle_gamma   90.00
#
_symmetry.space_group_name_H-M   'P 1'
#
loop_
_entity.id
_entity.type
_entity.pdbx_description
1 polymer ?
#
loop_
_entity_poly.entity_id
_entity_poly.type
_entity_poly.pdbx_seq_one_letter_code
_entity_poly.pdbx_strand_id
1 'polypeptide(L)'
;VMGLFGVANGIDGDLRPGLPRQMIEVHDPIRLMMVVEHFPEVVLSTIQKDQSTYHWFNNEWINLVVINPETHEIFRFREGCFKEYQPLVNQLPTITNTEALIETSADNLPVCLLHSA
;
A
#
# COMPACT_ATOMS: atom_id res chain seq x y z
N VAL A 1 -3.35 1.87 -27.43
CA VAL A 1 -2.13 1.15 -27.88
C VAL A 1 -2.19 1.04 -29.39
N MET A 2 -1.12 1.43 -30.10
CA MET A 2 -1.06 1.41 -31.57
C MET A 2 0.00 0.41 -32.01
N GLY A 3 -0.41 -0.61 -32.76
CA GLY A 3 0.51 -1.56 -33.41
C GLY A 3 1.46 -2.34 -32.49
N LEU A 4 1.26 -2.32 -31.17
CA LEU A 4 2.14 -2.92 -30.15
C LEU A 4 3.54 -2.29 -29.99
N PHE A 5 3.86 -1.21 -30.71
CA PHE A 5 5.16 -0.52 -30.60
C PHE A 5 5.07 0.90 -30.04
N GLY A 6 3.85 1.40 -29.81
CA GLY A 6 3.66 2.71 -29.21
C GLY A 6 2.27 2.92 -28.63
N VAL A 7 2.14 4.02 -27.90
CA VAL A 7 0.91 4.43 -27.24
C VAL A 7 0.62 5.90 -27.57
N ALA A 8 -0.61 6.15 -28.02
CA ALA A 8 -1.21 7.48 -28.06
C ALA A 8 -2.16 7.61 -26.86
N ASN A 9 -2.02 8.67 -26.07
CA ASN A 9 -2.91 8.96 -24.94
C ASN A 9 -4.04 9.89 -25.42
N GLY A 10 -5.23 9.33 -25.65
CA GLY A 10 -6.38 10.08 -26.15
C GLY A 10 -6.37 10.32 -27.67
N ILE A 11 -7.37 11.07 -28.16
CA ILE A 11 -7.60 11.30 -29.59
C ILE A 11 -6.60 12.28 -30.23
N ASP A 12 -6.05 13.21 -29.44
CA ASP A 12 -5.03 14.19 -29.88
C ASP A 12 -3.61 13.79 -29.43
N GLY A 13 -3.43 12.57 -28.94
CA GLY A 13 -2.16 12.11 -28.39
C GLY A 13 -1.15 11.73 -29.47
N ASP A 14 0.05 12.31 -29.42
CA ASP A 14 1.17 11.87 -30.26
C ASP A 14 1.61 10.43 -29.91
N LEU A 15 2.10 9.70 -30.91
CA LEU A 15 2.55 8.33 -30.76
C LEU A 15 3.91 8.32 -30.05
N ARG A 16 3.93 7.81 -28.82
CA ARG A 16 5.15 7.69 -28.03
C ARG A 16 5.45 6.24 -27.70
N PRO A 17 6.73 5.82 -27.72
CA PRO A 17 7.13 4.54 -27.12
C PRO A 17 6.97 4.60 -25.59
N GLY A 18 6.75 3.46 -24.96
CA GLY A 18 6.59 3.34 -23.51
C GLY A 18 5.19 2.86 -23.08
N LEU A 19 4.95 2.89 -21.78
CA LEU A 19 3.68 2.45 -21.19
C LEU A 19 2.59 3.55 -21.31
N PRO A 20 1.31 3.16 -21.45
CA PRO A 20 0.21 4.11 -21.39
C PRO A 20 0.25 4.91 -20.09
N ARG A 21 -0.02 6.22 -20.20
CA ARG A 21 -0.29 7.05 -19.02
C ARG A 21 -1.76 6.97 -18.59
N GLN A 22 -2.65 6.51 -19.47
CA GLN A 22 -4.01 6.15 -19.09
C GLN A 22 -3.95 5.21 -17.88
N MET A 23 -4.63 5.60 -16.80
CA MET A 23 -4.68 4.96 -15.46
C MET A 23 -3.67 5.42 -14.39
N ILE A 24 -2.73 6.33 -14.67
CA ILE A 24 -1.86 6.93 -13.63
C ILE A 24 -2.04 8.46 -13.49
N GLU A 25 -2.87 9.06 -14.32
CA GLU A 25 -3.01 10.53 -14.40
C GLU A 25 -3.85 11.12 -13.25
N VAL A 26 -4.76 10.33 -12.68
CA VAL A 26 -5.71 10.75 -11.64
C VAL A 26 -5.57 9.93 -10.35
N HIS A 27 -4.57 9.05 -10.28
CA HIS A 27 -4.39 8.13 -9.16
C HIS A 27 -2.99 8.28 -8.59
N ASP A 28 -2.90 8.45 -7.28
CA ASP A 28 -1.64 8.36 -6.58
C ASP A 28 -1.15 6.90 -6.55
N PRO A 29 0.15 6.66 -6.73
CA PRO A 29 0.71 5.33 -6.63
C PRO A 29 0.67 4.88 -5.16
N ILE A 30 -0.26 3.98 -4.85
CA ILE A 30 -0.35 3.33 -3.54
C ILE A 30 0.20 1.89 -3.62
N ARG A 31 0.74 1.41 -2.50
CA ARG A 31 1.14 0.00 -2.34
C ARG A 31 0.28 -0.64 -1.29
N LEU A 32 -0.16 -1.87 -1.56
CA LEU A 32 -0.94 -2.66 -0.62
C LEU A 32 -0.16 -2.85 0.68
N MET A 33 -0.82 -2.60 1.80
CA MET A 33 -0.37 -3.01 3.13
C MET A 33 -1.18 -4.22 3.55
N MET A 34 -0.48 -5.33 3.80
CA MET A 34 -1.05 -6.56 4.32
C MET A 34 -0.60 -6.74 5.76
N VAL A 35 -1.57 -6.88 6.66
CA VAL A 35 -1.34 -7.18 8.07
C VAL A 35 -1.80 -8.61 8.33
N VAL A 36 -0.90 -9.44 8.84
CA VAL A 36 -1.17 -10.84 9.16
C VAL A 36 -0.96 -11.04 10.66
N GLU A 37 -1.96 -11.57 11.34
CA GLU A 37 -1.84 -11.93 12.75
C GLU A 37 -1.33 -13.38 12.84
N HIS A 38 -0.03 -13.55 13.08
CA HIS A 38 0.61 -14.85 13.24
C HIS A 38 2.07 -14.74 13.72
N PHE A 39 2.75 -15.87 13.93
CA PHE A 39 4.17 -15.88 14.29
C PHE A 39 5.07 -15.47 13.11
N PRO A 40 6.00 -14.50 13.27
CA PRO A 40 6.87 -14.01 12.18
C PRO A 40 7.62 -15.11 11.42
N GLU A 41 8.13 -16.11 12.12
CA GLU A 41 8.86 -17.25 11.55
C GLU A 41 7.98 -18.15 10.67
N VAL A 42 6.70 -18.31 11.04
CA VAL A 42 5.75 -19.10 10.25
C VAL A 42 5.34 -18.34 8.99
N VAL A 43 5.14 -17.02 9.10
CA VAL A 43 4.86 -16.18 7.93
C VAL A 43 6.08 -16.16 7.00
N LEU A 44 7.29 -16.00 7.54
CA LEU A 44 8.53 -15.97 6.76
C LEU A 44 8.73 -17.26 5.98
N SER A 45 8.63 -18.40 6.67
CA SER A 45 8.75 -19.71 6.02
C SER A 45 7.65 -19.95 4.99
N THR A 46 6.45 -19.37 5.18
CA THR A 46 5.35 -19.50 4.23
C THR A 46 5.57 -18.70 2.95
N ILE A 47 5.98 -17.44 3.05
CA ILE A 47 6.24 -16.62 1.85
C ILE A 47 7.45 -17.11 1.06
N GLN A 48 8.38 -17.82 1.70
CA GLN A 48 9.57 -18.41 1.07
C GLN A 48 9.30 -19.72 0.31
N LYS A 49 8.11 -20.33 0.46
CA LYS A 49 7.75 -21.57 -0.25
C LYS A 49 7.67 -21.41 -1.76
N ASP A 50 7.32 -20.20 -2.21
CA ASP A 50 7.23 -19.86 -3.63
C ASP A 50 8.03 -18.58 -3.91
N GLN A 51 8.96 -18.69 -4.85
CA GLN A 51 9.86 -17.59 -5.17
C GLN A 51 9.12 -16.39 -5.76
N SER A 52 8.05 -16.63 -6.53
CA SER A 52 7.28 -15.54 -7.16
C SER A 52 6.56 -14.68 -6.12
N THR A 53 5.99 -15.33 -5.11
CA THR A 53 5.32 -14.71 -3.96
C THR A 53 6.32 -14.00 -3.06
N TYR A 54 7.45 -14.63 -2.75
CA TYR A 54 8.52 -14.01 -1.95
C TYR A 54 8.97 -12.66 -2.54
N HIS A 55 9.14 -12.58 -3.86
CA HIS A 55 9.58 -11.36 -4.53
C HIS A 55 8.58 -10.20 -4.37
N TRP A 56 7.28 -10.44 -4.20
CA TRP A 56 6.31 -9.37 -3.96
C TRP A 56 6.66 -8.58 -2.70
N PHE A 57 7.10 -9.28 -1.65
CA PHE A 57 7.46 -8.68 -0.36
C PHE A 57 8.91 -8.20 -0.35
N ASN A 58 9.84 -8.97 -0.92
CA ASN A 58 11.26 -8.62 -0.93
C ASN A 58 11.56 -7.37 -1.79
N ASN A 59 10.83 -7.18 -2.88
CA ASN A 59 10.93 -5.99 -3.72
C ASN A 59 10.05 -4.83 -3.21
N GLU A 60 9.39 -5.02 -2.06
CA GLU A 60 8.47 -4.05 -1.45
C GLU A 60 7.34 -3.60 -2.39
N TRP A 61 6.86 -4.49 -3.28
CA TRP A 61 5.67 -4.26 -4.09
C TRP A 61 4.41 -4.36 -3.23
N ILE A 62 4.43 -5.22 -2.21
CA ILE A 62 3.46 -5.32 -1.13
C ILE A 62 4.19 -5.12 0.20
N ASN A 63 3.66 -4.24 1.06
CA ASN A 63 4.13 -4.11 2.43
C ASN A 63 3.53 -5.22 3.28
N LEU A 64 4.36 -6.06 3.90
CA LEU A 64 3.92 -7.12 4.81
C LEU A 64 4.26 -6.75 6.26
N VAL A 65 3.24 -6.76 7.10
CA VAL A 65 3.32 -6.58 8.53
C VAL A 65 2.77 -7.82 9.20
N VAL A 66 3.45 -8.26 10.26
CA VAL A 66 3.04 -9.37 11.10
C VAL A 66 2.79 -8.84 12.51
N ILE A 67 1.66 -9.21 13.09
CA ILE A 67 1.38 -8.99 14.51
C ILE A 67 1.50 -10.34 15.21
N ASN A 68 2.38 -10.43 16.20
CA ASN A 68 2.51 -11.63 17.01
C ASN A 68 1.21 -11.82 17.83
N PRO A 69 0.53 -12.97 17.73
CA PRO A 69 -0.77 -13.19 18.38
C PRO A 69 -0.69 -13.27 19.91
N GLU A 70 0.50 -13.45 20.48
CA GLU A 70 0.70 -13.58 21.93
C GLU A 70 1.25 -12.28 22.54
N THR A 71 2.25 -11.66 21.91
CA THR A 71 2.90 -10.45 22.44
C THR A 71 2.28 -9.16 21.92
N HIS A 72 1.47 -9.24 20.86
CA HIS A 72 0.96 -8.10 20.07
C HIS A 72 2.07 -7.19 19.51
N GLU A 73 3.32 -7.65 19.50
CA GLU A 73 4.42 -6.94 18.87
C GLU A 73 4.23 -6.92 17.36
N ILE A 74 4.55 -5.77 16.77
CA ILE A 74 4.38 -5.53 15.34
C ILE A 74 5.73 -5.67 14.68
N PHE A 75 5.79 -6.45 13.60
CA PHE A 75 6.98 -6.65 12.79
C PHE A 75 6.68 -6.28 11.34
N ARG A 76 7.60 -5.58 10.69
CA ARG A 76 7.51 -5.29 9.26
C ARG A 76 8.60 -6.04 8.50
N PHE A 77 8.22 -6.68 7.41
CA PHE A 77 9.18 -7.36 6.54
C PHE A 77 9.98 -6.33 5.74
N ARG A 78 11.32 -6.37 5.87
CA ARG A 78 12.27 -5.58 5.07
C ARG A 78 13.60 -6.30 4.96
N GLU A 79 14.25 -6.17 3.81
CA GLU A 79 15.61 -6.69 3.58
C GLU A 79 15.71 -8.20 3.89
N GLY A 80 14.67 -8.96 3.59
CA GLY A 80 14.64 -10.42 3.78
C GLY A 80 14.30 -10.89 5.20
N CYS A 81 14.03 -10.00 6.15
CA CYS A 81 13.67 -10.39 7.52
C CYS A 81 12.54 -9.54 8.12
N PHE A 82 11.94 -10.05 9.20
CA PHE A 82 10.99 -9.30 10.01
C PHE A 82 11.75 -8.45 11.04
N LYS A 83 11.53 -7.14 11.00
CA LYS A 83 12.09 -6.17 11.95
C LYS A 83 10.96 -5.60 12.79
N GLU A 84 11.17 -5.46 14.10
CA GLU A 84 10.19 -4.82 14.98
C GLU A 84 9.85 -3.41 14.47
N TYR A 85 8.58 -3.07 14.51
CA TYR A 85 8.04 -1.81 14.05
C TYR A 85 7.31 -1.10 15.18
N GLN A 86 7.76 0.12 15.47
CA GLN A 86 7.07 1.03 16.39
C GLN A 86 6.24 2.02 15.58
N PRO A 87 4.92 2.12 15.84
CA PRO A 87 4.06 3.09 15.16
C PRO A 87 4.59 4.52 15.32
N LEU A 88 4.61 5.27 14.22
CA LEU A 88 5.01 6.69 14.23
C LEU A 88 4.01 7.59 14.97
N VAL A 89 2.74 7.17 15.00
CA VAL A 89 1.63 7.93 15.56
C VAL A 89 0.89 7.05 16.55
N ASN A 90 0.88 7.45 17.82
CA ASN A 90 0.19 6.72 18.89
C ASN A 90 -1.24 7.21 19.12
N GLN A 91 -1.63 8.35 18.53
CA GLN A 91 -2.95 8.95 18.68
C GLN A 91 -3.42 9.49 17.32
N LEU A 92 -4.54 8.96 16.84
CA LEU A 92 -5.17 9.45 15.63
C LEU A 92 -6.09 10.64 15.96
N PRO A 93 -6.19 11.64 15.08
CA PRO A 93 -7.16 12.72 15.26
C PRO A 93 -8.58 12.16 15.18
N THR A 94 -9.42 12.55 16.13
CA THR A 94 -10.84 12.19 16.15
C THR A 94 -11.65 13.29 15.48
N ILE A 95 -12.54 12.92 14.58
CA ILE A 95 -13.38 13.84 13.81
C ILE A 95 -14.85 13.49 14.04
N THR A 96 -15.64 14.52 14.34
CA THR A 96 -17.08 14.41 14.62
C THR A 96 -17.93 14.77 13.41
N ASN A 97 -17.39 15.55 12.47
CA ASN A 97 -18.09 16.01 11.27
C ASN A 97 -17.29 15.58 10.02
N THR A 98 -17.77 14.51 9.40
CA THR A 98 -17.17 13.92 8.19
C THR A 98 -17.26 14.84 6.98
N GLU A 99 -18.38 15.55 6.84
CA GLU A 99 -18.69 16.42 5.72
C GLU A 99 -17.70 17.59 5.66
N ALA A 100 -17.43 18.22 6.80
CA ALA A 100 -16.48 19.32 6.90
C ALA A 100 -15.06 18.90 6.48
N LEU A 101 -14.65 17.64 6.75
CA LEU A 101 -13.36 17.13 6.30
C LEU A 101 -13.34 16.92 4.78
N ILE A 102 -14.38 16.30 4.22
CA ILE A 102 -14.47 16.04 2.78
C ILE A 102 -14.50 17.36 1.99
N GLU A 103 -15.13 18.42 2.54
CA GLU A 103 -15.17 19.74 1.92
C GLU A 103 -13.83 20.49 1.94
N THR A 104 -12.84 20.08 2.75
CA THR A 104 -11.54 20.80 2.84
C THR A 104 -10.57 20.53 1.70
N SER A 105 -10.62 19.36 1.05
CA SER A 105 -9.70 19.01 -0.03
C SER A 105 -10.27 17.98 -0.99
N ALA A 106 -9.84 18.05 -2.25
CA ALA A 106 -10.06 17.02 -3.27
C ALA A 106 -8.93 15.96 -3.31
N ASP A 107 -7.90 16.12 -2.47
CA ASP A 107 -6.78 15.18 -2.33
C ASP A 107 -7.09 14.05 -1.33
N ASN A 108 -6.14 13.13 -1.11
CA ASN A 108 -6.26 12.09 -0.10
C ASN A 108 -6.43 12.67 1.31
N LEU A 109 -7.48 12.23 1.99
CA LEU A 109 -7.76 12.62 3.37
C LEU A 109 -6.81 11.94 4.36
N PRO A 110 -6.46 12.59 5.48
CA PRO A 110 -5.64 11.98 6.52
C PRO A 110 -6.38 10.82 7.21
N VAL A 111 -5.63 9.89 7.79
CA VAL A 111 -6.20 8.81 8.61
C VAL A 111 -6.69 9.39 9.94
N CYS A 112 -7.97 9.18 10.25
CA CYS A 112 -8.64 9.74 11.42
C CYS A 112 -9.66 8.75 12.02
N LEU A 113 -9.97 8.93 13.31
CA LEU A 113 -11.04 8.20 13.98
C LEU A 113 -12.36 8.93 13.76
N LEU A 114 -13.38 8.22 13.30
CA LEU A 114 -14.75 8.75 13.19
C LEU A 114 -15.48 8.55 14.51
N HIS A 115 -15.99 9.63 15.08
CA HIS A 115 -16.83 9.57 16.27
C HIS A 115 -18.30 9.67 15.88
N SER A 116 -18.99 8.53 15.80
CA SER A 116 -20.45 8.50 15.70
C SER A 116 -21.05 8.73 17.08
N ALA A 117 -21.81 9.82 17.23
CA ALA A 117 -22.64 10.07 18.41
C ALA A 117 -23.81 9.07 18.51
#